data_AF-A0AAE2PXZ9-F1
#
_entry.id   AF-A0AAE2PXZ9-F1
#
_cell.length_a   1.000
_cell.length_b   1.000
_cell.length_c   1.000
_cell.angle_alpha   90.00
_cell.angle_beta   90.00
_cell.angle_gamma   90.00
#
_symmetry.space_group_name_H-M   'P 1'
#
loop_
_entity.id
_entity.type
_entity.pdbx_description
1 polymer ?
#
loop_
_entity_poly.entity_id
_entity_poly.type
_entity_poly.pdbx_seq_one_letter_code
_entity_poly.pdbx_strand_id
1 'polypeptide(L)'
;MLIETTLVATNDTHSEAVSFDIPDGDWSLLVAFRKHSEVLRSTRFVQEGRGGSITFKWKAGEPIRMGSNLIEEEPIWAMLLKLRPFVLQKEQCYLPSVLKILKRHLSHPAIHRHLDQLRDAFMLKSMNQRIQMSGPGRPPLSQAVIMDWLNSYHYHHDDAKAESVVRDLGPFAEQQDGLGIATFVLVDMVQAVLANGELIETLQLCHEGLMPEIRCPADFFQQR
;
A
#
# COMPACT_ATOMS: atom_id res chain seq x y z
N MET A 1 24.55 -10.99 1.45
CA MET A 1 23.90 -11.97 0.56
C MET A 1 23.82 -11.36 -0.82
N LEU A 2 24.50 -11.97 -1.79
CA LEU A 2 24.55 -11.49 -3.17
C LEU A 2 23.30 -11.95 -3.95
N ILE A 3 22.66 -11.02 -4.64
CA ILE A 3 21.53 -11.25 -5.56
C ILE A 3 21.92 -10.70 -6.93
N GLU A 4 21.86 -11.56 -7.95
CA GLU A 4 22.10 -11.18 -9.35
C GLU A 4 20.81 -11.38 -10.15
N THR A 5 20.49 -10.42 -11.01
CA THR A 5 19.27 -10.43 -11.83
C THR A 5 19.41 -9.46 -13.01
N THR A 6 18.40 -9.44 -13.88
CA THR A 6 18.28 -8.51 -14.99
C THR A 6 17.13 -7.55 -14.73
N LEU A 7 17.40 -6.24 -14.82
CA LEU A 7 16.36 -5.23 -14.87
C LEU A 7 15.92 -5.02 -16.31
N VAL A 8 14.62 -5.08 -16.56
CA VAL A 8 14.04 -4.94 -17.90
C VAL A 8 12.98 -3.84 -17.89
N ALA A 9 13.01 -2.96 -18.88
CA ALA A 9 11.93 -2.00 -19.08
C ALA A 9 10.64 -2.72 -19.53
N THR A 10 9.48 -2.26 -19.08
CA THR A 10 8.18 -2.89 -19.42
C THR A 10 7.87 -2.91 -20.92
N ASN A 11 8.53 -2.08 -21.73
CA ASN A 11 8.42 -2.04 -23.19
C ASN A 11 9.59 -2.78 -23.89
N ASP A 12 10.40 -3.53 -23.15
CA ASP A 12 11.57 -4.28 -23.60
C ASP A 12 12.65 -3.43 -24.31
N THR A 13 12.61 -2.10 -24.17
CA THR A 13 13.59 -1.19 -24.83
C THR A 13 14.90 -1.04 -24.08
N HIS A 14 14.95 -1.49 -22.83
CA HIS A 14 16.12 -1.42 -21.97
C HIS A 14 16.24 -2.72 -21.17
N SER A 15 17.46 -3.24 -21.06
CA SER A 15 17.78 -4.41 -20.27
C SER A 15 19.22 -4.30 -19.77
N GLU A 16 19.43 -4.50 -18.47
CA GLU A 16 20.75 -4.45 -17.85
C GLU A 16 20.88 -5.46 -16.71
N ALA A 17 22.07 -6.05 -16.57
CA ALA A 17 22.40 -6.92 -15.46
C ALA A 17 22.71 -6.07 -14.21
N VAL A 18 22.14 -6.47 -13.08
CA VAL A 18 22.36 -5.80 -11.78
C VAL A 18 22.72 -6.82 -10.71
N SER A 19 23.46 -6.33 -9.72
CA SER A 19 23.88 -7.11 -8.57
C SER A 19 23.66 -6.29 -7.30
N PHE A 20 23.11 -6.93 -6.27
CA PHE A 20 22.80 -6.33 -4.98
C PHE A 20 23.39 -7.16 -3.86
N ASP A 21 23.98 -6.52 -2.86
CA ASP A 21 24.39 -7.19 -1.62
C ASP A 21 23.51 -6.74 -0.47
N ILE A 22 22.82 -7.69 0.16
CA ILE A 22 21.94 -7.44 1.30
C ILE A 22 22.49 -8.21 2.51
N PRO A 23 22.85 -7.56 3.63
CA PRO A 23 23.29 -8.25 4.84
C PRO A 23 22.21 -9.16 5.42
N ASP A 24 22.61 -10.29 6.01
CA ASP A 24 21.68 -11.33 6.51
C ASP A 24 20.67 -10.81 7.54
N GLY A 25 21.07 -9.85 8.38
CA GLY A 25 20.18 -9.22 9.36
C GLY A 25 19.05 -8.44 8.70
N ASP A 26 19.37 -7.66 7.66
CA ASP A 26 18.36 -6.94 6.86
C ASP A 26 17.53 -7.92 6.02
N TRP A 27 18.17 -8.96 5.46
CA TRP A 27 17.48 -9.98 4.67
C TRP A 27 16.42 -10.73 5.48
N SER A 28 16.73 -11.08 6.72
CA SER A 28 15.79 -11.75 7.63
C SER A 28 14.52 -10.91 7.87
N LEU A 29 14.65 -9.58 7.93
CA LEU A 29 13.52 -8.65 8.02
C LEU A 29 12.67 -8.66 6.75
N LEU A 30 13.31 -8.67 5.58
CA LEU A 30 12.61 -8.72 4.29
C LEU A 30 11.83 -10.05 4.15
N VAL A 31 12.44 -11.17 4.53
CA VAL A 31 11.76 -12.48 4.54
C VAL A 31 10.57 -12.49 5.49
N ALA A 32 10.69 -11.89 6.68
CA ALA A 32 9.56 -11.74 7.61
C ALA A 32 8.44 -10.91 7.00
N PHE A 33 8.78 -9.77 6.38
CA PHE A 33 7.82 -8.92 5.67
C PHE A 33 7.06 -9.70 4.59
N ARG A 34 7.77 -10.43 3.72
CA ARG A 34 7.17 -11.28 2.67
C ARG A 34 6.21 -12.31 3.28
N LYS A 35 6.59 -12.98 4.36
CA LYS A 35 5.71 -13.96 5.03
C LYS A 35 4.42 -13.31 5.52
N HIS A 36 4.50 -12.12 6.11
CA HIS A 36 3.29 -11.38 6.50
C HIS A 36 2.47 -10.94 5.28
N SER A 37 3.11 -10.59 4.15
CA SER A 37 2.38 -10.15 2.95
C SER A 37 1.63 -11.31 2.31
N GLU A 38 2.18 -12.53 2.34
CA GLU A 38 1.45 -13.73 1.91
C GLU A 38 0.22 -14.00 2.79
N VAL A 39 0.35 -13.83 4.11
CA VAL A 39 -0.80 -13.96 5.02
C VAL A 39 -1.87 -12.90 4.69
N LEU A 40 -1.48 -11.66 4.42
CA LEU A 40 -2.41 -10.62 3.97
C LEU A 40 -3.06 -10.98 2.62
N ARG A 41 -2.27 -11.47 1.66
CA ARG A 41 -2.74 -11.92 0.34
C ARG A 41 -3.77 -13.03 0.46
N SER A 42 -3.61 -13.94 1.42
CA SER A 42 -4.52 -15.08 1.63
C SER A 42 -5.90 -14.68 2.17
N THR A 43 -6.11 -13.42 2.56
CA THR A 43 -7.41 -12.98 3.08
C THR A 43 -8.47 -12.96 1.99
N ARG A 44 -9.72 -13.29 2.36
CA ARG A 44 -10.88 -13.27 1.43
C ARG A 44 -11.04 -11.92 0.74
N PHE A 45 -10.78 -10.83 1.47
CA PHE A 45 -10.82 -9.48 0.93
C PHE A 45 -9.91 -9.29 -0.30
N VAL A 46 -8.67 -9.76 -0.21
CA VAL A 46 -7.70 -9.65 -1.30
C VAL A 46 -8.00 -10.64 -2.41
N GLN A 47 -8.25 -11.91 -2.08
CA GLN A 47 -8.50 -12.98 -3.05
C GLN A 47 -9.73 -12.71 -3.94
N GLU A 48 -10.80 -12.16 -3.36
CA GLU A 48 -12.04 -11.89 -4.08
C GLU A 48 -12.08 -10.48 -4.70
N GLY A 49 -10.98 -9.71 -4.64
CA GLY A 49 -10.91 -8.37 -5.21
C GLY A 49 -11.93 -7.38 -4.62
N ARG A 50 -12.35 -7.58 -3.37
CA ARG A 50 -13.44 -6.83 -2.72
C ARG A 50 -13.17 -5.33 -2.53
N GLY A 51 -11.94 -4.88 -2.78
CA GLY A 51 -11.63 -3.46 -2.89
C GLY A 51 -12.27 -2.77 -4.11
N GLY A 52 -12.61 -3.52 -5.16
CA GLY A 52 -13.11 -3.00 -6.44
C GLY A 52 -14.63 -2.77 -6.53
N SER A 53 -15.42 -3.25 -5.57
CA SER A 53 -16.89 -3.12 -5.59
C SER A 53 -17.42 -1.82 -4.96
N ILE A 54 -16.55 -0.98 -4.40
CA ILE A 54 -16.95 0.29 -3.79
C ILE A 54 -17.06 1.35 -4.89
N THR A 55 -18.27 1.61 -5.37
CA THR A 55 -18.53 2.59 -6.44
C THR A 55 -18.91 3.94 -5.84
N PHE A 56 -18.06 4.96 -6.07
CA PHE A 56 -18.39 6.35 -5.75
C PHE A 56 -18.96 7.04 -7.00
N LYS A 57 -20.17 7.58 -6.90
CA LYS A 57 -20.71 8.50 -7.91
C LYS A 57 -20.58 9.92 -7.38
N TRP A 58 -19.69 10.70 -7.99
CA TRP A 58 -19.56 12.13 -7.71
C TRP A 58 -19.93 12.96 -8.95
N LYS A 59 -20.62 14.08 -8.73
CA LYS A 59 -20.91 15.08 -9.76
C LYS A 59 -20.79 16.47 -9.14
N ALA A 60 -20.16 17.40 -9.86
CA ALA A 60 -19.90 18.74 -9.33
C ALA A 60 -21.22 19.46 -8.99
N GLY A 61 -21.33 19.97 -7.76
CA GLY A 61 -22.54 20.64 -7.27
C GLY A 61 -23.64 19.70 -6.76
N GLU A 62 -23.45 18.38 -6.82
CA GLU A 62 -24.34 17.39 -6.22
C GLU A 62 -23.66 16.71 -5.02
N PRO A 63 -24.42 16.31 -3.98
CA PRO A 63 -23.87 15.49 -2.89
C PRO A 63 -23.27 14.20 -3.46
N ILE A 64 -22.07 13.83 -2.99
CA ILE A 64 -21.47 12.54 -3.34
C ILE A 64 -22.39 11.45 -2.79
N ARG A 65 -22.84 10.55 -3.68
CA ARG A 65 -23.66 9.40 -3.30
C ARG A 65 -22.79 8.15 -3.30
N MET A 66 -22.61 7.57 -2.12
CA MET A 66 -22.01 6.25 -2.00
C MET A 66 -23.09 5.21 -2.29
N GLY A 67 -22.94 4.50 -3.40
CA GLY A 67 -23.77 3.34 -3.72
C GLY A 67 -22.97 2.10 -3.40
N SER A 68 -23.14 1.53 -2.21
CA SER A 68 -22.61 0.21 -1.92
C SER A 68 -23.75 -0.73 -1.51
N ASN A 69 -23.70 -1.96 -2.02
CA ASN A 69 -24.31 -3.05 -1.28
C ASN A 69 -23.70 -3.05 0.14
N LEU A 70 -24.48 -3.50 1.13
CA LEU A 70 -24.01 -3.55 2.52
C LEU A 70 -22.64 -4.23 2.56
N ILE A 71 -21.63 -3.53 3.06
CA ILE A 71 -20.26 -4.03 3.04
C ILE A 71 -20.17 -5.15 4.06
N GLU A 72 -19.82 -6.35 3.61
CA GLU A 72 -19.52 -7.45 4.52
C GLU A 72 -18.27 -7.09 5.34
N GLU A 73 -18.47 -6.89 6.64
CA GLU A 73 -17.44 -6.37 7.55
C GLU A 73 -16.36 -7.41 7.86
N GLU A 74 -16.74 -8.69 7.95
CA GLU A 74 -15.86 -9.80 8.36
C GLU A 74 -14.59 -9.93 7.50
N PRO A 75 -14.66 -9.94 6.15
CA PRO A 75 -13.47 -9.92 5.30
C PRO A 75 -12.57 -8.71 5.51
N ILE A 76 -13.16 -7.53 5.76
CA ILE A 76 -12.41 -6.30 5.95
C ILE A 76 -11.69 -6.35 7.29
N TRP A 77 -12.36 -6.78 8.36
CA TRP A 77 -11.73 -6.94 9.66
C TRP A 77 -10.59 -7.96 9.64
N ALA A 78 -10.79 -9.08 8.95
CA ALA A 78 -9.73 -10.07 8.74
C ALA A 78 -8.53 -9.44 8.00
N MET A 79 -8.78 -8.67 6.95
CA MET A 79 -7.74 -7.94 6.21
C MET A 79 -7.02 -6.92 7.09
N LEU A 80 -7.75 -6.08 7.83
CA LEU A 80 -7.20 -5.05 8.71
C LEU A 80 -6.28 -5.65 9.78
N LEU A 81 -6.68 -6.77 10.38
CA LEU A 81 -5.86 -7.48 11.35
C LEU A 81 -4.54 -7.95 10.74
N LYS A 82 -4.55 -8.40 9.48
CA LYS A 82 -3.34 -8.81 8.76
C LYS A 82 -2.54 -7.63 8.19
N LEU A 83 -3.17 -6.47 8.01
CA LEU A 83 -2.53 -5.24 7.55
C LEU A 83 -1.74 -4.54 8.69
N ARG A 84 -2.16 -4.74 9.95
CA ARG A 84 -1.56 -4.12 11.14
C ARG A 84 -0.02 -4.08 11.17
N PRO A 85 0.72 -5.17 10.92
CA PRO A 85 2.19 -5.18 10.99
C PRO A 85 2.87 -4.18 10.04
N PHE A 86 2.17 -3.78 8.98
CA PHE A 86 2.71 -2.90 7.94
C PHE A 86 2.44 -1.42 8.21
N VAL A 87 1.42 -1.10 9.01
CA VAL A 87 0.93 0.27 9.23
C VAL A 87 1.33 0.86 10.57
N LEU A 88 1.58 0.02 11.58
CA LEU A 88 1.99 0.50 12.90
C LEU A 88 3.51 0.70 12.96
N GLN A 89 3.95 1.91 13.32
CA GLN A 89 5.35 2.33 13.28
C GLN A 89 6.31 1.49 14.14
N LYS A 90 5.82 0.89 15.23
CA LYS A 90 6.63 0.09 16.16
C LYS A 90 6.79 -1.37 15.74
N GLU A 91 6.07 -1.78 14.69
CA GLU A 91 6.13 -3.16 14.20
C GLU A 91 7.35 -3.37 13.31
N GLN A 92 7.92 -4.57 13.36
CA GLN A 92 9.11 -4.93 12.60
C GLN A 92 8.90 -4.82 11.08
N CYS A 93 7.68 -5.08 10.61
CA CYS A 93 7.31 -5.06 9.20
C CYS A 93 6.72 -3.73 8.73
N TYR A 94 6.89 -2.64 9.49
CA TYR A 94 6.39 -1.32 9.11
C TYR A 94 6.92 -0.92 7.72
N LEU A 95 6.02 -0.68 6.76
CA LEU A 95 6.39 -0.57 5.35
C LEU A 95 7.45 0.53 5.08
N PRO A 96 7.34 1.75 5.63
CA PRO A 96 8.37 2.77 5.44
C PRO A 96 9.77 2.35 5.91
N SER A 97 9.87 1.56 6.97
CA SER A 97 11.14 1.01 7.46
C SER A 97 11.70 -0.02 6.47
N VAL A 98 10.84 -0.92 5.96
CA VAL A 98 11.21 -1.93 4.95
C VAL A 98 11.66 -1.27 3.64
N LEU A 99 10.94 -0.25 3.17
CA LEU A 99 11.33 0.52 1.99
C LEU A 99 12.70 1.18 2.17
N LYS A 100 13.00 1.70 3.37
CA LYS A 100 14.33 2.27 3.67
C LYS A 100 15.43 1.21 3.59
N ILE A 101 15.16 -0.02 4.05
CA ILE A 101 16.09 -1.14 3.93
C ILE A 101 16.33 -1.47 2.45
N LEU A 102 15.25 -1.62 1.66
CA LEU A 102 15.35 -1.92 0.23
C LEU A 102 16.13 -0.84 -0.52
N LYS A 103 15.81 0.45 -0.33
CA LYS A 103 16.52 1.56 -1.00
C LYS A 103 17.99 1.70 -0.61
N ARG A 104 18.39 1.20 0.56
CA ARG A 104 19.79 1.23 0.98
C ARG A 104 20.64 0.23 0.19
N HIS A 105 20.06 -0.90 -0.20
CA HIS A 105 20.78 -2.02 -0.81
C HIS A 105 20.52 -2.19 -2.31
N LEU A 106 19.35 -1.76 -2.79
CA LEU A 106 18.97 -1.84 -4.20
C LEU A 106 19.28 -0.51 -4.92
N SER A 107 20.57 -0.17 -5.06
CA SER A 107 21.04 1.16 -5.46
C SER A 107 20.74 1.58 -6.91
N HIS A 108 19.80 0.94 -7.59
CA HIS A 108 19.45 1.26 -8.97
C HIS A 108 18.39 2.38 -9.05
N PRO A 109 18.60 3.45 -9.86
CA PRO A 109 17.65 4.57 -9.96
C PRO A 109 16.22 4.14 -10.33
N ALA A 110 16.07 3.16 -11.22
CA ALA A 110 14.76 2.69 -11.64
C ALA A 110 14.01 2.00 -10.48
N ILE A 111 14.73 1.17 -9.70
CA ILE A 111 14.18 0.53 -8.51
C ILE A 111 13.83 1.59 -7.46
N HIS A 112 14.69 2.58 -7.25
CA HIS A 112 14.40 3.66 -6.30
C HIS A 112 13.12 4.41 -6.63
N ARG A 113 12.88 4.71 -7.92
CA ARG A 113 11.63 5.35 -8.38
C ARG A 113 10.42 4.47 -8.14
N HIS A 114 10.55 3.17 -8.41
CA HIS A 114 9.50 2.21 -8.11
C HIS A 114 9.17 2.17 -6.61
N LEU A 115 10.19 2.08 -5.75
CA LEU A 115 10.03 2.10 -4.29
C LEU A 115 9.44 3.44 -3.79
N ASP A 116 9.79 4.56 -4.43
CA ASP A 116 9.17 5.86 -4.12
C ASP A 116 7.68 5.91 -4.50
N GLN A 117 7.29 5.31 -5.62
CA GLN A 117 5.88 5.20 -5.99
C GLN A 117 5.10 4.33 -5.00
N LEU A 118 5.64 3.17 -4.61
CA LEU A 118 5.01 2.32 -3.59
C LEU A 118 4.87 3.04 -2.25
N ARG A 119 5.91 3.79 -1.85
CA ARG A 119 5.84 4.66 -0.67
C ARG A 119 4.72 5.68 -0.83
N ASP A 120 4.66 6.38 -1.95
CA ASP A 120 3.73 7.49 -2.14
C ASP A 120 2.27 6.98 -2.25
N ALA A 121 2.05 5.79 -2.81
CA ALA A 121 0.78 5.07 -2.76
C ALA A 121 0.38 4.73 -1.32
N PHE A 122 1.28 4.12 -0.54
CA PHE A 122 1.02 3.79 0.87
C PHE A 122 0.76 5.02 1.75
N MET A 123 1.46 6.13 1.48
CA MET A 123 1.28 7.40 2.18
C MET A 123 0.11 8.22 1.61
N LEU A 124 -0.64 7.67 0.65
CA LEU A 124 -1.82 8.26 0.01
C LEU A 124 -1.55 9.62 -0.67
N LYS A 125 -0.30 9.89 -1.08
CA LYS A 125 0.09 11.17 -1.70
C LYS A 125 -0.55 11.37 -3.07
N SER A 126 -0.61 10.32 -3.88
CA SER A 126 -1.25 10.37 -5.21
C SER A 126 -2.75 10.60 -5.11
N MET A 127 -3.37 10.12 -4.03
CA MET A 127 -4.78 10.38 -3.75
C MET A 127 -4.96 11.84 -3.31
N ASN A 128 -4.11 12.36 -2.41
CA ASN A 128 -4.09 13.78 -2.06
C ASN A 128 -3.91 14.70 -3.28
N GLN A 129 -3.06 14.35 -4.25
CA GLN A 129 -2.87 15.11 -5.50
C GLN A 129 -4.10 15.05 -6.42
N ARG A 130 -4.76 13.89 -6.54
CA ARG A 130 -6.05 13.75 -7.26
C ARG A 130 -7.17 14.55 -6.57
N ILE A 131 -7.09 14.72 -5.25
CA ILE A 131 -8.06 15.43 -4.42
C ILE A 131 -7.85 16.96 -4.42
N GLN A 132 -6.65 17.47 -4.76
CA GLN A 132 -6.33 18.92 -4.84
C GLN A 132 -7.15 19.73 -5.88
N MET A 133 -8.02 19.10 -6.66
CA MET A 133 -9.04 19.82 -7.46
C MET A 133 -10.22 20.26 -6.57
N SER A 134 -10.08 21.36 -5.85
CA SER A 134 -11.02 21.92 -4.86
C SER A 134 -12.52 21.84 -5.19
N GLY A 135 -13.35 21.37 -4.25
CA GLY A 135 -14.82 21.47 -4.29
C GLY A 135 -15.49 21.00 -2.96
N PRO A 136 -16.68 21.51 -2.60
CA PRO A 136 -17.38 21.12 -1.37
C PRO A 136 -17.85 19.66 -1.42
N GLY A 137 -17.63 18.90 -0.34
CA GLY A 137 -18.09 17.52 -0.18
C GLY A 137 -17.09 16.40 -0.52
N ARG A 138 -15.78 16.64 -0.49
CA ARG A 138 -14.76 15.60 -0.75
C ARG A 138 -14.23 14.94 0.54
N PRO A 139 -13.95 13.61 0.54
CA PRO A 139 -13.31 12.94 1.67
C PRO A 139 -11.82 13.30 1.71
N PRO A 140 -11.33 14.05 2.71
CA PRO A 140 -9.92 14.40 2.83
C PRO A 140 -9.18 13.28 3.58
N LEU A 141 -9.11 12.09 2.98
CA LEU A 141 -8.47 10.94 3.62
C LEU A 141 -6.97 10.95 3.37
N SER A 142 -6.31 11.90 4.04
CA SER A 142 -4.87 11.81 4.24
C SER A 142 -4.53 10.56 5.04
N GLN A 143 -3.27 10.13 4.97
CA GLN A 143 -2.78 9.04 5.79
C GLN A 143 -3.06 9.27 7.28
N ALA A 144 -2.94 10.50 7.78
CA ALA A 144 -3.21 10.81 9.18
C ALA A 144 -4.65 10.45 9.56
N VAL A 145 -5.63 10.84 8.74
CA VAL A 145 -7.06 10.57 8.98
C VAL A 145 -7.35 9.07 8.96
N ILE A 146 -6.76 8.31 8.02
CA ILE A 146 -6.91 6.84 7.99
C ILE A 146 -6.27 6.18 9.20
N MET A 147 -5.08 6.64 9.61
CA MET A 147 -4.43 6.08 10.79
C MET A 147 -5.22 6.39 12.07
N ASP A 148 -5.80 7.58 12.17
CA ASP A 148 -6.68 7.91 13.30
C ASP A 148 -7.99 7.11 13.24
N TRP A 149 -8.58 6.87 12.07
CA TRP A 149 -9.73 5.97 11.92
C TRP A 149 -9.40 4.54 12.36
N LEU A 150 -8.27 3.98 11.90
CA LEU A 150 -7.81 2.66 12.31
C LEU A 150 -7.59 2.57 13.84
N ASN A 151 -6.98 3.60 14.43
CA ASN A 151 -6.77 3.65 15.87
C ASN A 151 -8.09 3.75 16.65
N SER A 152 -9.04 4.57 16.16
CA SER A 152 -10.32 4.84 16.83
C SER A 152 -11.28 3.65 16.74
N TYR A 153 -11.38 2.99 15.59
CA TYR A 153 -12.41 1.98 15.38
C TYR A 153 -11.89 0.54 15.42
N HIS A 154 -10.59 0.31 15.25
CA HIS A 154 -10.06 -1.05 15.07
C HIS A 154 -8.93 -1.45 16.01
N TYR A 155 -8.04 -0.55 16.42
CA TYR A 155 -6.85 -0.93 17.19
C TYR A 155 -6.90 -0.54 18.67
N HIS A 156 -7.40 0.65 18.99
CA HIS A 156 -7.28 1.22 20.33
C HIS A 156 -8.60 1.72 20.93
N HIS A 157 -9.70 1.81 20.16
CA HIS A 157 -10.99 2.30 20.65
C HIS A 157 -10.88 3.65 21.39
N ASP A 158 -10.18 4.59 20.76
CA ASP A 158 -9.92 5.93 21.31
C ASP A 158 -11.09 6.88 20.96
N ASP A 159 -11.99 7.07 21.92
CA ASP A 159 -13.20 7.88 21.76
C ASP A 159 -12.91 9.34 21.35
N ALA A 160 -11.81 9.92 21.84
CA ALA A 160 -11.44 11.30 21.51
C ALA A 160 -10.99 11.44 20.05
N LYS A 161 -10.37 10.41 19.49
CA LYS A 161 -10.02 10.36 18.07
C LYS A 161 -11.21 10.04 17.17
N ALA A 162 -12.16 9.25 17.67
CA ALA A 162 -13.39 8.93 16.93
C ALA A 162 -14.16 10.20 16.52
N GLU A 163 -14.27 11.19 17.42
CA GLU A 163 -14.90 12.49 17.11
C GLU A 163 -14.17 13.28 16.01
N SER A 164 -12.81 13.29 16.04
CA SER A 164 -12.03 13.94 14.99
C SER A 164 -12.22 13.25 13.65
N VAL A 165 -12.23 11.93 13.65
CA VAL A 165 -12.40 11.11 12.46
C VAL A 165 -13.78 11.31 11.85
N VAL A 166 -14.85 11.36 12.66
CA VAL A 166 -16.22 11.66 12.17
C VAL A 166 -16.27 13.04 11.51
N ARG A 167 -15.66 14.05 12.13
CA ARG A 167 -15.58 15.40 11.57
C ARG A 167 -14.81 15.42 10.25
N ASP A 168 -13.68 14.73 10.17
CA ASP A 168 -12.81 14.72 9.00
C ASP A 168 -13.41 13.90 7.85
N LEU A 169 -14.13 12.83 8.17
CA LEU A 169 -14.93 12.04 7.22
C LEU A 169 -16.19 12.79 6.75
N GLY A 170 -16.74 13.69 7.55
CA GLY A 170 -17.93 14.47 7.19
C GLY A 170 -19.10 13.58 6.76
N PRO A 171 -19.74 13.82 5.60
CA PRO A 171 -20.85 13.00 5.10
C PRO A 171 -20.50 11.51 4.90
N PHE A 172 -19.22 11.17 4.82
CA PHE A 172 -18.79 9.78 4.66
C PHE A 172 -18.83 8.98 5.96
N ALA A 173 -18.93 9.64 7.12
CA ALA A 173 -19.03 8.97 8.41
C ALA A 173 -20.40 8.32 8.65
N GLU A 174 -21.45 8.76 7.92
CA GLU A 174 -22.85 8.39 8.20
C GLU A 174 -23.17 6.91 7.96
N GLN A 175 -22.35 6.19 7.17
CA GLN A 175 -22.54 4.76 6.88
C GLN A 175 -21.39 3.92 7.46
N GLN A 176 -21.74 2.98 8.36
CA GLN A 176 -20.80 2.04 8.99
C GLN A 176 -19.53 2.74 9.50
N ASP A 177 -19.67 3.89 10.16
CA ASP A 177 -18.55 4.70 10.68
C ASP A 177 -17.47 5.03 9.63
N GLY A 178 -17.88 5.19 8.37
CA GLY A 178 -16.98 5.47 7.25
C GLY A 178 -16.19 4.27 6.74
N LEU A 179 -16.57 3.04 7.11
CA LEU A 179 -15.92 1.81 6.67
C LEU A 179 -15.73 1.74 5.15
N GLY A 180 -16.73 2.15 4.36
CA GLY A 180 -16.65 2.10 2.90
C GLY A 180 -15.57 3.00 2.32
N ILE A 181 -15.51 4.25 2.78
CA ILE A 181 -14.47 5.18 2.31
C ILE A 181 -13.10 4.81 2.88
N ALA A 182 -13.01 4.38 4.14
CA ALA A 182 -11.77 3.91 4.73
C ALA A 182 -11.22 2.70 3.97
N THR A 183 -12.08 1.72 3.65
CA THR A 183 -11.73 0.53 2.88
C THR A 183 -11.23 0.89 1.49
N PHE A 184 -11.92 1.79 0.78
CA PHE A 184 -11.49 2.26 -0.53
C PHE A 184 -10.05 2.80 -0.51
N VAL A 185 -9.71 3.56 0.53
CA VAL A 185 -8.37 4.13 0.70
C VAL A 185 -7.34 3.08 1.12
N LEU A 186 -7.73 2.15 1.97
CA LEU A 186 -6.87 1.05 2.42
C LEU A 186 -6.46 0.12 1.28
N VAL A 187 -7.23 0.05 0.18
CA VAL A 187 -6.85 -0.72 -1.01
C VAL A 187 -5.48 -0.27 -1.55
N ASP A 188 -5.23 1.03 -1.66
CA ASP A 188 -3.93 1.55 -2.14
C ASP A 188 -2.78 1.13 -1.19
N MET A 189 -3.03 1.14 0.12
CA MET A 189 -2.05 0.69 1.12
C MET A 189 -1.79 -0.81 1.03
N VAL A 190 -2.84 -1.62 0.89
CA VAL A 190 -2.73 -3.07 0.72
C VAL A 190 -1.96 -3.41 -0.55
N GLN A 191 -2.30 -2.78 -1.68
CA GLN A 191 -1.60 -2.99 -2.95
C GLN A 191 -0.11 -2.64 -2.83
N ALA A 192 0.24 -1.53 -2.16
CA ALA A 192 1.62 -1.16 -1.93
C ALA A 192 2.38 -2.21 -1.07
N VAL A 193 1.74 -2.78 -0.05
CA VAL A 193 2.31 -3.85 0.77
C VAL A 193 2.54 -5.12 -0.06
N LEU A 194 1.53 -5.55 -0.83
CA LEU A 194 1.61 -6.76 -1.65
C LEU A 194 2.67 -6.64 -2.74
N ALA A 195 2.75 -5.51 -3.44
CA ALA A 195 3.78 -5.26 -4.45
C ALA A 195 5.21 -5.27 -3.86
N ASN A 196 5.40 -4.77 -2.63
CA ASN A 196 6.69 -4.91 -1.94
C ASN A 196 7.00 -6.38 -1.58
N GLY A 197 5.98 -7.13 -1.17
CA GLY A 197 6.11 -8.57 -0.92
C GLY A 197 6.56 -9.33 -2.17
N GLU A 198 5.99 -9.02 -3.33
CA GLU A 198 6.33 -9.59 -4.64
C GLU A 198 7.76 -9.26 -5.06
N LEU A 199 8.20 -8.03 -4.84
CA LEU A 199 9.59 -7.64 -5.11
C LEU A 199 10.55 -8.45 -4.23
N ILE A 200 10.27 -8.59 -2.94
CA ILE A 200 11.11 -9.38 -2.03
C ILE A 200 11.11 -10.86 -2.42
N GLU A 201 9.95 -11.41 -2.80
CA GLU A 201 9.85 -12.75 -3.36
C GLU A 201 10.71 -12.92 -4.62
N THR A 202 10.65 -11.97 -5.54
CA THR A 202 11.47 -11.96 -6.76
C THR A 202 12.96 -11.99 -6.41
N LEU A 203 13.40 -11.14 -5.47
CA LEU A 203 14.79 -11.13 -4.99
C LEU A 203 15.20 -12.46 -4.36
N GLN A 204 14.29 -13.11 -3.63
CA GLN A 204 14.54 -14.41 -3.04
C GLN A 204 14.70 -15.50 -4.11
N LEU A 205 13.85 -15.50 -5.14
CA LEU A 205 13.98 -16.42 -6.28
C LEU A 205 15.30 -16.22 -7.03
N CYS A 206 15.76 -14.97 -7.18
CA CYS A 206 17.08 -14.69 -7.74
C CYS A 206 18.21 -15.29 -6.90
N HIS A 207 18.14 -15.14 -5.57
CA HIS A 207 19.12 -15.75 -4.65
C HIS A 207 19.10 -17.28 -4.71
N GLU A 208 17.93 -17.89 -4.91
CA GLU A 208 17.74 -19.33 -5.09
C GLU A 208 18.18 -19.84 -6.48
N GLY A 209 18.67 -18.96 -7.35
CA GLY A 209 19.23 -19.29 -8.66
C GLY A 209 18.23 -19.36 -9.81
N LEU A 210 16.96 -18.99 -9.58
CA LEU A 210 15.93 -18.96 -10.63
C LEU A 210 16.04 -17.73 -11.54
N MET A 211 16.77 -16.70 -11.10
CA MET A 211 17.07 -15.46 -11.82
C MET A 211 15.91 -14.85 -12.63
N PRO A 212 14.72 -14.65 -12.04
CA PRO A 212 13.65 -13.91 -12.72
C PRO A 212 14.09 -12.47 -13.04
N GLU A 213 13.54 -11.94 -14.13
CA GLU A 213 13.71 -10.53 -14.51
C GLU A 213 12.89 -9.62 -13.58
N ILE A 214 13.48 -8.49 -13.16
CA ILE A 214 12.75 -7.43 -12.48
C ILE A 214 12.30 -6.41 -13.52
N ARG A 215 10.98 -6.26 -13.69
CA ARG A 215 10.39 -5.34 -14.67
C ARG A 215 10.07 -3.98 -14.05
N CYS A 216 10.50 -2.91 -14.70
CA CYS A 216 10.24 -1.52 -14.29
C CYS A 216 9.66 -0.70 -15.46
N PRO A 217 8.79 0.30 -15.19
CA PRO A 217 8.33 1.23 -16.22
C PRO A 217 9.49 1.86 -17.01
N ALA A 218 9.33 1.99 -18.33
CA ALA A 218 10.40 2.48 -19.20
C ALA A 218 10.89 3.89 -18.85
N ASP A 219 10.00 4.75 -18.34
CA ASP A 219 10.32 6.10 -17.88
C ASP A 219 11.22 6.11 -16.62
N PHE A 220 11.37 4.98 -15.93
CA PHE A 220 12.24 4.89 -14.75
C PHE A 220 13.72 4.77 -15.07
N PHE A 221 14.06 4.37 -16.29
CA PHE A 221 15.44 4.27 -16.76
C PHE A 221 15.98 5.59 -17.29
N GLN A 222 15.11 6.58 -17.56
CA GLN A 222 15.53 7.89 -18.07
C GLN A 222 16.13 8.73 -16.94
N GLN A 223 17.41 9.13 -17.01
CA GLN A 223 17.96 10.10 -16.07
C GLN A 223 17.29 11.47 -16.30
N ARG A 224 16.69 12.05 -15.26
CA ARG A 224 16.23 13.45 -15.27
C ARG A 224 17.36 14.34 -14.83
#